data_AF-A0A1G3H0R6-F1
#
_entry.id   AF-A0A1G3H0R6-F1
#
_cell.length_a   1.000
_cell.length_b   1.000
_cell.length_c   1.000
_cell.angle_alpha   90.00
_cell.angle_beta   90.00
_cell.angle_gamma   90.00
#
_symmetry.space_group_name_H-M   'P 1'
#
loop_
_entity.id
_entity.type
_entity.pdbx_description
1 polymer ?
#
loop_
_entity_poly.entity_id
_entity_poly.type
_entity_poly.pdbx_seq_one_letter_code
_entity_poly.pdbx_strand_id
1 'polypeptide(L)'
;MNPTPNFRGYFPAIVCVVCDSPIDALVALCVPRDEAMMLVTASWGSGETECIVATLHGGRPIAVLRTPEGRWAACNAFLDEMFATPQEAGRRLDRLLRRGRRGYVGYLPHGPDAAIAFKKYN
;
A
#
# COMPACT_ATOMS: atom_id res chain seq x y z
N MET A 1 22.25 6.61 15.05
CA MET A 1 21.40 5.59 14.38
C MET A 1 19.96 5.96 14.67
N ASN A 2 19.21 6.45 13.68
CA ASN A 2 17.76 6.57 13.82
C ASN A 2 17.19 5.14 13.77
N PRO A 3 16.29 4.75 14.69
CA PRO A 3 15.61 3.47 14.57
C PRO A 3 14.90 3.43 13.21
N THR A 4 15.16 2.39 12.43
CA THR A 4 14.33 2.05 11.27
C THR A 4 12.88 1.99 11.78
N PRO A 5 11.93 2.71 11.16
CA PRO A 5 10.56 2.67 11.63
C PRO A 5 10.09 1.22 11.59
N ASN A 6 9.53 0.71 12.69
CA ASN A 6 8.90 -0.59 12.70
C ASN A 6 7.62 -0.49 11.86
N PHE A 7 7.73 -0.71 10.54
CA PHE A 7 6.59 -0.69 9.61
C PHE A 7 5.75 -1.98 9.67
N ARG A 8 5.58 -2.55 10.86
CA ARG A 8 4.68 -3.69 11.07
C ARG A 8 3.40 -3.20 11.71
N GLY A 9 2.27 -3.54 11.10
CA GLY A 9 0.96 -3.20 11.63
C GLY A 9 -0.07 -2.89 10.56
N TYR A 10 -1.17 -2.31 11.00
CA TYR A 10 -2.31 -1.94 10.17
C TYR A 10 -2.25 -0.46 9.79
N PHE A 11 -2.66 -0.13 8.58
CA PHE A 11 -2.66 1.26 8.10
C PHE A 11 -3.95 1.60 7.34
N PRO A 12 -4.42 2.86 7.39
CA PRO A 12 -5.53 3.29 6.57
C PRO A 12 -5.08 3.50 5.12
N ALA A 13 -5.90 3.06 4.18
CA ALA A 13 -5.67 3.22 2.75
C ALA A 13 -6.96 3.73 2.07
N ILE A 14 -6.88 4.85 1.36
CA ILE A 14 -8.05 5.42 0.67
C ILE A 14 -8.00 5.03 -0.81
N VAL A 15 -9.08 4.41 -1.29
CA VAL A 15 -9.20 3.91 -2.66
C VAL A 15 -9.25 5.07 -3.65
N CYS A 16 -8.41 4.99 -4.67
CA CYS A 16 -8.46 5.79 -5.88
C CYS A 16 -9.29 5.09 -6.95
N VAL A 17 -8.98 3.83 -7.23
CA VAL A 17 -9.63 3.00 -8.25
C VAL A 17 -9.51 1.51 -7.90
N VAL A 18 -10.36 0.68 -8.50
CA VAL A 18 -10.28 -0.79 -8.43
C VAL A 18 -10.04 -1.34 -9.83
N CYS A 19 -9.04 -2.18 -9.97
CA CYS A 19 -8.58 -2.77 -11.23
C CYS A 19 -8.61 -4.30 -11.15
N ASP A 20 -8.53 -4.97 -12.30
CA ASP A 20 -8.54 -6.44 -12.37
C ASP A 20 -7.15 -7.06 -12.18
N SER A 21 -6.09 -6.25 -12.27
CA SER A 21 -4.69 -6.66 -12.15
C SER A 21 -3.91 -5.74 -11.20
N PRO A 22 -2.93 -6.26 -10.44
CA PRO A 22 -2.08 -5.43 -9.59
C PRO A 22 -1.21 -4.47 -10.40
N ILE A 23 -0.83 -4.85 -11.63
CA ILE A 23 -0.07 -3.97 -12.54
C ILE A 23 -0.92 -2.77 -12.94
N ASP A 24 -2.19 -2.98 -13.31
CA ASP A 24 -3.09 -1.89 -13.70
C ASP A 24 -3.42 -0.98 -12.51
N ALA A 25 -3.52 -1.53 -11.30
CA ALA A 25 -3.66 -0.75 -10.07
C ALA A 25 -2.44 0.14 -9.79
N LEU A 26 -1.22 -0.37 -9.98
CA LEU A 26 0.02 0.41 -9.84
C LEU A 26 0.13 1.50 -10.92
N VAL A 27 -0.17 1.17 -12.18
CA VAL A 27 -0.18 2.14 -13.28
C VAL A 27 -1.21 3.24 -13.04
N ALA A 28 -2.38 2.92 -12.49
CA ALA A 28 -3.39 3.91 -12.12
C ALA A 28 -2.95 4.85 -10.98
N LEU A 29 -1.93 4.46 -10.20
CA LEU A 29 -1.26 5.30 -9.22
C LEU A 29 -0.06 6.05 -9.82
N CYS A 30 0.06 6.08 -11.14
CA CYS A 30 1.15 6.71 -11.88
C CYS A 30 2.53 6.05 -11.66
N VAL A 31 2.57 4.77 -11.27
CA VAL A 31 3.82 3.98 -11.30
C VAL A 31 4.14 3.63 -12.76
N PRO A 32 5.37 3.89 -13.26
CA PRO A 32 5.78 3.43 -14.58
C PRO A 32 5.58 1.92 -14.74
N ARG A 33 5.11 1.46 -15.91
CA ARG A 33 4.75 0.05 -16.12
C ARG A 33 5.89 -0.92 -15.77
N ASP A 34 7.13 -0.60 -16.15
CA ASP A 34 8.29 -1.46 -15.85
C ASP A 34 8.55 -1.58 -14.35
N GLU A 35 8.43 -0.47 -13.62
CA GLU A 35 8.53 -0.43 -12.16
C GLU A 35 7.36 -1.18 -11.51
N ALA A 36 6.15 -1.05 -12.04
CA ALA A 36 5.00 -1.81 -11.58
C ALA A 36 5.21 -3.32 -11.72
N MET A 37 5.78 -3.79 -12.85
CA MET A 37 6.14 -5.19 -13.02
C MET A 37 7.19 -5.63 -12.00
N MET A 38 8.26 -4.85 -11.82
CA MET A 38 9.29 -5.15 -10.82
C MET A 38 8.71 -5.26 -9.40
N LEU A 39 7.81 -4.35 -9.02
CA LEU A 39 7.11 -4.39 -7.74
C LEU A 39 6.28 -5.67 -7.58
N VAL A 40 5.51 -6.05 -8.61
CA VAL A 40 4.72 -7.29 -8.59
C VAL A 40 5.64 -8.51 -8.50
N THR A 41 6.70 -8.57 -9.29
CA THR A 41 7.66 -9.68 -9.26
C THR A 41 8.33 -9.80 -7.89
N ALA A 42 8.78 -8.69 -7.30
CA ALA A 42 9.41 -8.72 -5.99
C ALA A 42 8.42 -9.13 -4.88
N SER A 43 7.12 -8.86 -5.05
CA SER A 43 6.08 -9.30 -4.09
C SER A 43 5.87 -10.81 -4.08
N TRP A 44 6.31 -11.55 -5.10
CA TRP A 44 6.21 -13.02 -5.10
C TRP A 44 7.18 -13.66 -4.09
N GLY A 45 8.29 -13.00 -3.77
CA GLY A 45 9.26 -13.50 -2.80
C GLY A 45 8.71 -13.59 -1.37
N SER A 46 7.63 -12.87 -1.07
CA SER A 46 6.96 -12.88 0.24
C SER A 46 5.74 -13.81 0.32
N GLY A 47 5.46 -14.61 -0.71
CA GLY A 47 4.28 -15.51 -0.79
C GLY A 47 3.10 -14.90 -1.54
N GLU A 48 1.87 -15.35 -1.26
CA GLU A 48 0.64 -14.72 -1.79
C GLU A 48 0.48 -13.32 -1.19
N THR A 49 1.08 -12.33 -1.85
CA THR A 49 1.08 -10.96 -1.36
C THR A 49 -0.24 -10.28 -1.70
N GLU A 50 -1.09 -10.11 -0.69
CA GLU A 50 -2.37 -9.38 -0.80
C GLU A 50 -2.19 -7.85 -0.73
N CYS A 51 -0.95 -7.37 -0.57
CA CYS A 51 -0.63 -5.97 -0.31
C CYS A 51 0.74 -5.60 -0.88
N ILE A 52 0.78 -4.78 -1.92
CA ILE A 52 2.01 -4.19 -2.45
C ILE A 52 2.07 -2.73 -2.01
N VAL A 53 3.16 -2.32 -1.40
CA VAL A 53 3.36 -0.95 -0.92
C VAL A 53 4.61 -0.37 -1.55
N ALA A 54 4.51 0.87 -2.00
CA ALA A 54 5.60 1.62 -2.62
C ALA A 54 5.51 3.11 -2.26
N THR A 55 6.59 3.85 -2.46
CA THR A 55 6.61 5.31 -2.28
C THR A 55 6.90 5.96 -3.62
N LEU A 56 5.98 6.79 -4.11
CA LEU A 56 6.18 7.53 -5.36
C LEU A 56 7.17 8.69 -5.17
N HIS A 57 7.72 9.17 -6.29
CA HIS A 57 8.43 10.45 -6.33
C HIS A 57 7.56 11.56 -5.73
N GLY A 58 8.05 12.20 -4.65
CA GLY A 58 7.27 13.12 -3.82
C GLY A 58 6.97 12.58 -2.41
N GLY A 59 7.41 11.36 -2.08
CA GLY A 59 7.34 10.82 -0.72
C GLY A 59 5.95 10.31 -0.32
N ARG A 60 5.00 10.26 -1.27
CA ARG A 60 3.64 9.82 -0.99
C ARG A 60 3.57 8.29 -0.97
N PRO A 61 3.21 7.66 0.15
CA PRO A 61 3.04 6.22 0.17
C PRO A 61 1.77 5.80 -0.59
N ILE A 62 1.90 4.73 -1.35
CA ILE A 62 0.80 4.08 -2.06
C ILE A 62 0.70 2.62 -1.64
N ALA A 63 -0.50 2.06 -1.76
CA ALA A 63 -0.74 0.65 -1.55
C ALA A 63 -1.65 0.09 -2.66
N VAL A 64 -1.37 -1.12 -3.08
CA VAL A 64 -2.23 -1.93 -3.94
C VAL A 64 -2.67 -3.13 -3.12
N LEU A 65 -3.97 -3.18 -2.81
CA LEU A 65 -4.56 -4.15 -1.90
C LEU A 65 -5.48 -5.09 -2.67
N ARG A 66 -5.37 -6.40 -2.44
CA ARG A 66 -6.33 -7.36 -2.96
C ARG A 66 -7.64 -7.21 -2.19
N THR A 67 -8.75 -7.05 -2.91
CA THR A 67 -10.08 -6.92 -2.32
C THR A 67 -10.68 -8.30 -2.07
N PRO A 68 -11.70 -8.42 -1.19
CA PRO A 68 -12.40 -9.69 -0.97
C PRO A 68 -13.02 -10.30 -2.24
N GLU A 69 -13.36 -9.45 -3.22
CA GLU A 69 -13.88 -9.86 -4.53
C GLU A 69 -12.78 -10.35 -5.50
N GLY A 70 -11.52 -10.39 -5.05
CA GLY A 70 -10.37 -10.82 -5.84
C GLY A 70 -9.81 -9.77 -6.79
N ARG A 71 -10.33 -8.53 -6.76
CA ARG A 71 -9.82 -7.40 -7.55
C ARG A 71 -8.70 -6.66 -6.80
N TRP A 72 -8.14 -5.62 -7.40
CA TRP A 72 -7.02 -4.86 -6.83
C TRP A 72 -7.40 -3.40 -6.62
N ALA A 73 -7.44 -2.96 -5.37
CA ALA A 73 -7.68 -1.59 -4.99
C ALA A 73 -6.37 -0.79 -4.97
N ALA A 74 -6.28 0.20 -5.84
CA ALA A 74 -5.21 1.17 -5.88
C ALA A 74 -5.48 2.29 -4.88
N CYS A 75 -4.62 2.46 -3.88
CA CYS A 75 -4.87 3.31 -2.72
C CYS A 75 -3.74 4.31 -2.44
N ASN A 76 -4.12 5.48 -1.92
CA ASN A 76 -3.19 6.30 -1.16
C ASN A 76 -3.06 5.73 0.25
N ALA A 77 -1.84 5.42 0.68
CA ALA A 77 -1.56 4.79 1.96
C ALA A 77 -1.04 5.81 2.98
N PHE A 78 -1.42 5.63 4.24
CA PHE A 78 -1.01 6.48 5.36
C PHE A 78 -0.09 5.69 6.29
N LEU A 79 1.15 5.45 5.84
CA LEU A 79 2.12 4.58 6.55
C LEU A 79 2.82 5.26 7.73
N ASP A 80 2.72 6.58 7.87
CA ASP A 80 3.21 7.30 9.05
C ASP A 80 2.35 7.00 10.30
N GLU A 81 1.17 6.41 10.09
CA GLU A 81 0.22 6.06 11.13
C GLU A 81 -0.04 4.54 11.10
N MET A 82 0.94 3.76 11.57
CA MET A 82 0.79 2.31 11.77
C MET A 82 0.12 2.02 13.10
N PHE A 83 -0.85 1.11 13.09
CA PHE A 83 -1.65 0.70 14.25
C PHE A 83 -1.41 -0.76 14.60
N ALA A 84 -1.54 -1.12 15.87
CA ALA A 84 -1.37 -2.49 16.33
C ALA A 84 -2.56 -3.37 15.95
N THR A 85 -3.75 -2.78 15.80
CA THR A 85 -5.00 -3.51 15.53
C THR A 85 -5.74 -2.96 14.29
N PRO A 86 -6.52 -3.81 13.57
CA PRO A 86 -7.30 -3.34 12.44
C PRO A 86 -8.42 -2.37 12.85
N GLN A 87 -8.95 -2.48 14.08
CA GLN A 87 -10.00 -1.61 14.59
C GLN A 87 -9.50 -0.16 14.79
N GLU A 88 -8.28 0.02 15.28
CA GLU A 88 -7.67 1.35 15.43
C GLU A 88 -7.43 2.02 14.08
N ALA A 89 -6.87 1.26 13.13
CA ALA A 89 -6.70 1.74 11.75
C ALA A 89 -8.05 2.06 11.09
N GLY A 90 -9.09 1.26 11.34
CA GLY A 90 -10.45 1.50 10.86
C GLY A 90 -11.05 2.80 11.41
N ARG A 91 -10.94 3.05 12.72
CA ARG A 91 -11.37 4.32 13.32
C ARG A 91 -10.63 5.53 12.74
N ARG A 92 -9.35 5.36 12.38
CA ARG A 92 -8.60 6.41 11.68
C ARG A 92 -9.09 6.58 10.25
N LEU A 93 -9.32 5.49 9.54
CA LEU A 93 -9.87 5.49 8.20
C LEU A 93 -11.21 6.24 8.14
N ASP A 94 -12.14 5.95 9.05
CA ASP A 94 -13.44 6.62 9.11
C ASP A 94 -13.31 8.15 9.22
N ARG A 95 -12.32 8.64 9.97
CA ARG A 95 -12.02 10.09 10.08
C ARG A 95 -11.42 10.68 8.80
N LEU A 96 -10.71 9.87 8.02
CA LEU A 96 -10.07 10.25 6.75
C LEU A 96 -11.06 10.21 5.57
N LEU A 97 -12.05 9.31 5.61
CA LEU A 97 -13.08 9.15 4.59
C LEU A 97 -14.07 10.33 4.63
N ARG A 98 -13.66 11.46 4.06
CA ARG A 98 -14.55 12.59 3.78
C ARG A 98 -15.19 12.42 2.40
N ARG A 99 -16.46 12.82 2.26
CA ARG A 99 -17.19 12.97 0.97
C ARG A 99 -17.45 11.67 0.18
N GLY A 100 -17.86 10.59 0.84
CA GLY A 100 -18.28 9.35 0.16
C GLY A 100 -17.14 8.54 -0.46
N ARG A 101 -15.89 8.81 -0.07
CA ARG A 101 -14.73 8.01 -0.48
C ARG A 101 -14.79 6.64 0.19
N ARG A 102 -14.22 5.64 -0.49
CA ARG A 102 -14.05 4.28 0.04
C ARG A 102 -12.61 4.06 0.47
N GLY A 103 -12.41 3.14 1.39
CA GLY A 103 -11.09 2.82 1.91
C GLY A 103 -11.02 1.40 2.44
N TYR A 104 -9.80 0.93 2.65
CA TYR A 104 -9.50 -0.34 3.29
C TYR A 104 -8.48 -0.13 4.40
N VAL A 105 -8.45 -1.07 5.34
CA VAL A 105 -7.34 -1.21 6.27
C VAL A 105 -6.38 -2.23 5.67
N GLY A 106 -5.16 -1.78 5.34
CA GLY A 106 -4.09 -2.67 4.90
C GLY A 106 -3.31 -3.21 6.11
N TYR A 107 -2.59 -4.30 5.90
CA TYR A 107 -1.66 -4.86 6.88
C TYR A 107 -0.28 -5.05 6.24
N LEU A 108 0.77 -4.63 6.95
CA LEU A 108 2.16 -4.90 6.59
C LEU A 108 2.75 -5.86 7.63
N PRO A 109 3.05 -7.12 7.25
CA PRO A 109 3.56 -8.14 8.18
C PRO A 109 5.01 -7.91 8.59
N HIS A 110 5.79 -7.22 7.77
CA HIS A 110 7.22 -6.99 7.97
C HIS A 110 7.58 -5.53 7.67
N GLY A 111 8.67 -5.07 8.29
CA GLY A 111 9.31 -3.80 7.93
C GLY A 111 9.69 -3.74 6.44
N PRO A 112 10.21 -2.60 5.96
CA PRO A 112 10.31 -2.24 4.55
C PRO A 112 11.33 -3.07 3.75
N ASP A 113 11.91 -4.11 4.34
CA ASP A 113 12.61 -5.15 3.59
C ASP A 113 11.62 -6.05 2.82
N ALA A 114 10.33 -6.09 3.21
CA ALA A 114 9.26 -6.77 2.47
C ALA A 114 8.33 -5.81 1.70
N ALA A 115 8.23 -4.54 2.13
CA ALA A 115 7.57 -3.50 1.35
C ALA A 115 8.60 -2.88 0.42
N ILE A 116 8.59 -3.28 -0.85
CA ILE A 116 9.61 -2.92 -1.83
C ILE A 116 9.74 -1.39 -1.94
N ALA A 117 10.68 -0.84 -1.18
CA ALA A 117 10.98 0.58 -1.16
C ALA A 117 12.03 0.85 -2.24
N PHE A 118 11.60 1.07 -3.49
CA PHE A 118 12.50 1.61 -4.50
C PHE A 118 12.79 3.08 -4.18
N LYS A 119 13.96 3.33 -3.57
CA LYS A 119 14.52 4.66 -3.47
C LYS A 119 15.53 4.84 -4.60
N LYS A 120 15.10 5.46 -5.69
CA LYS A 120 16.01 5.87 -6.77
C LYS A 120 16.81 7.08 -6.29
N TYR A 121 18.07 6.87 -5.93
CA TYR A 121 19.04 7.96 -5.87
C TYR A 121 19.51 8.23 -7.30
N ASN A 122 19.35 9.47 -7.76
CA ASN A 122 20.11 9.93 -8.93
C ASN A 122 21.57 10.12 -8.53
#